data_AF-A0A4Q4WA19-F1
#
_entry.id   AF-A0A4Q4WA19-F1
#
_cell.length_a   1.000
_cell.length_b   1.000
_cell.length_c   1.000
_cell.angle_alpha   90.00
_cell.angle_beta   90.00
_cell.angle_gamma   90.00
#
_symmetry.space_group_name_H-M   'P 1'
#
loop_
_entity.id
_entity.type
_entity.pdbx_description
1 polymer ?
#
loop_
_entity_poly.entity_id
_entity_poly.type
_entity_poly.pdbx_seq_one_letter_code
_entity_poly.pdbx_strand_id
1 'polypeptide(L)'
;MSKVAYHQSDDKERTTTGVRGNEVPEGQVQDDSFVLGADKKGEPVPVVGDNAKVEDPIDAREADSDRQLERDEKEAIDPSNIVKGSRNKPPPGSLKEPSDEDLGLTEGS
;
A
#
# COMPACT_ATOMS: atom_id res chain seq x y z
N MET A 1 -59.11 12.78 8.00
CA MET A 1 -57.77 13.08 8.54
C MET A 1 -56.78 13.06 7.38
N SER A 2 -56.16 14.19 7.06
CA SER A 2 -55.06 14.26 6.10
C SER A 2 -54.16 15.40 6.54
N LYS A 3 -52.94 15.06 6.96
CA LYS A 3 -51.89 16.04 7.26
C LYS A 3 -50.71 15.65 6.40
N VAL A 4 -50.56 16.41 5.32
CA VAL A 4 -49.46 16.36 4.35
C VAL A 4 -48.16 16.66 5.11
N ALA A 5 -47.16 15.79 4.97
CA ALA A 5 -45.82 16.04 5.47
C ALA A 5 -45.15 17.12 4.60
N TYR A 6 -44.73 18.22 5.22
CA TYR A 6 -43.83 19.18 4.57
C TYR A 6 -42.43 18.56 4.53
N HIS A 7 -41.91 18.28 3.33
CA HIS A 7 -40.50 18.05 3.12
C HIS A 7 -39.76 19.37 3.39
N GLN A 8 -38.95 19.40 4.45
CA GLN A 8 -37.93 20.43 4.61
C GLN A 8 -36.77 20.05 3.71
N SER A 9 -36.62 20.76 2.59
CA SER A 9 -35.36 20.78 1.83
C SER A 9 -34.33 21.50 2.69
N ASP A 10 -33.24 20.84 3.05
CA ASP A 10 -32.09 21.47 3.73
C ASP A 10 -31.26 22.21 2.68
N ASP A 11 -31.78 23.33 2.18
CA ASP A 11 -31.02 24.30 1.40
C ASP A 11 -30.19 25.14 2.37
N LYS A 12 -29.21 24.50 2.99
CA LYS A 12 -28.06 25.20 3.55
C LYS A 12 -26.89 24.89 2.66
N GLU A 13 -26.61 25.84 1.76
CA GLU A 13 -25.29 26.00 1.16
C GLU A 13 -24.26 25.78 2.26
N ARG A 14 -23.43 24.74 2.10
CA ARG A 14 -22.27 24.53 2.95
C ARG A 14 -21.36 25.74 2.75
N THR A 15 -21.59 26.79 3.53
CA THR A 15 -20.60 27.82 3.77
C THR A 15 -19.45 27.11 4.42
N THR A 16 -18.44 26.80 3.60
CA THR A 16 -17.14 26.34 4.03
C THR A 16 -16.68 27.31 5.12
N THR A 17 -16.50 26.72 6.29
CA THR A 17 -15.95 27.30 7.50
C THR A 17 -14.94 28.41 7.19
N GLY A 18 -15.34 29.66 7.39
CA GLY A 18 -14.48 30.77 7.85
C GLY A 18 -13.20 31.13 7.09
N VAL A 19 -12.92 30.57 5.92
CA VAL A 19 -11.75 30.93 5.12
C VAL A 19 -12.21 31.85 4.00
N ARG A 20 -12.00 33.16 4.17
CA ARG A 20 -12.06 34.10 3.04
C ARG A 20 -11.08 33.57 2.00
N GLY A 21 -11.55 33.31 0.78
CA GLY A 21 -10.76 32.69 -0.31
C GLY A 21 -9.49 33.45 -0.72
N ASN A 22 -9.17 34.57 -0.06
CA ASN A 22 -8.00 35.40 -0.31
C ASN A 22 -6.95 35.33 0.82
N GLU A 23 -7.14 34.45 1.82
CA GLU A 23 -6.31 34.38 3.04
C GLU A 23 -5.78 32.98 3.32
N VAL A 24 -5.71 32.14 2.28
CA VAL A 24 -4.87 30.95 2.30
C VAL A 24 -3.51 31.41 1.77
N PRO A 25 -2.41 31.33 2.54
CA PRO A 25 -1.10 31.51 1.95
C PRO A 25 -0.95 30.44 0.86
N GLU A 26 -0.90 30.88 -0.40
CA GLU A 26 -0.51 30.05 -1.52
C GLU A 26 0.95 29.68 -1.29
N GLY A 27 1.17 28.63 -0.50
CA GLY A 27 2.49 28.06 -0.28
C GLY A 27 3.08 27.66 -1.62
N GLN A 28 4.39 27.84 -1.77
CA GLN A 28 5.08 27.44 -2.99
C GLN A 28 4.89 25.92 -3.20
N VAL A 29 4.07 25.54 -4.18
CA VAL A 29 3.71 24.14 -4.47
C VAL A 29 4.75 23.38 -5.29
N GLN A 30 5.87 24.04 -5.60
CA GLN A 30 7.00 23.52 -6.38
C GLN A 30 8.28 23.92 -5.68
N ASP A 31 9.05 22.93 -5.23
CA ASP A 31 10.28 23.13 -4.47
C ASP A 31 11.38 22.15 -4.88
N ASP A 32 12.21 22.58 -5.83
CA ASP A 32 13.40 21.83 -6.26
C ASP A 32 14.63 22.08 -5.36
N SER A 33 14.48 22.67 -4.17
CA SER A 33 15.61 22.99 -3.27
C SER A 33 16.44 21.77 -2.87
N PHE A 34 15.84 20.57 -2.90
CA PHE A 34 16.53 19.31 -2.62
C PHE A 34 17.31 18.73 -3.82
N VAL A 35 17.06 19.20 -5.05
CA VAL A 35 17.76 18.73 -6.28
C VAL A 35 19.22 19.20 -6.32
N LEU A 36 19.54 20.30 -5.64
CA LEU A 36 20.88 20.90 -5.61
C LEU A 36 21.74 20.43 -4.42
N GLY A 37 21.29 19.44 -3.65
CA GLY A 37 22.01 18.96 -2.48
C GLY A 37 23.17 18.05 -2.85
N ALA A 38 24.40 18.58 -2.82
CA ALA A 38 25.56 17.72 -2.62
C ALA A 38 25.47 17.10 -1.21
N ASP A 39 25.83 15.83 -1.07
CA ASP A 39 25.86 15.16 0.22
C ASP A 39 26.95 15.79 1.13
N LYS A 40 27.06 15.33 2.38
CA LYS A 40 28.09 15.80 3.32
C LYS A 40 29.54 15.59 2.82
N LYS A 41 29.72 14.83 1.74
CA LYS A 41 31.01 14.49 1.11
C LYS A 41 31.22 15.23 -0.22
N GLY A 42 30.26 16.04 -0.68
CA GLY A 42 30.34 16.82 -1.91
C GLY A 42 29.89 16.05 -3.16
N GLU A 43 29.31 14.86 -3.02
CA GLU A 43 28.79 14.06 -4.13
C GLU A 43 27.35 14.49 -4.47
N PRO A 44 26.99 14.58 -5.76
CA PRO A 44 25.63 14.94 -6.16
C PRO A 44 24.64 13.84 -5.72
N VAL A 45 23.65 14.19 -4.90
CA VAL A 45 22.57 13.28 -4.52
C VAL A 45 21.58 13.19 -5.70
N PRO A 46 21.21 11.97 -6.17
CA PRO A 46 20.32 11.81 -7.31
C PRO A 46 18.86 12.02 -6.90
N VAL A 47 18.52 13.26 -6.52
CA VAL A 47 17.15 13.68 -6.25
C VAL A 47 16.52 14.19 -7.55
N VAL A 48 15.32 13.72 -7.83
CA VAL A 48 14.53 14.09 -9.00
C VAL A 48 13.63 15.27 -8.61
N GLY A 49 13.62 16.32 -9.44
CA GLY A 49 12.79 17.51 -9.20
C GLY A 49 11.30 17.25 -9.39
N ASP A 50 10.47 18.16 -8.88
CA ASP A 50 9.02 17.93 -8.76
C ASP A 50 8.32 17.73 -10.12
N ASN A 51 8.79 18.41 -11.16
CA ASN A 51 8.24 18.31 -12.52
C ASN A 51 8.99 17.35 -13.44
N ALA A 52 10.02 16.66 -12.93
CA ALA A 52 10.79 15.77 -13.76
C ALA A 52 9.95 14.54 -14.13
N LYS A 53 9.90 14.24 -15.44
CA LYS A 53 9.20 13.07 -15.96
C LYS A 53 9.91 11.82 -15.46
N VAL A 54 9.30 11.13 -14.50
CA VAL A 54 9.72 9.80 -14.07
C VAL A 54 9.16 8.80 -15.07
N GLU A 55 10.04 7.99 -15.66
CA GLU A 55 9.58 6.91 -16.51
C GLU A 55 8.93 5.84 -15.62
N ASP A 56 7.73 5.42 -16.01
CA ASP A 56 7.06 4.30 -15.38
C ASP A 56 7.85 3.02 -15.75
N PRO A 57 8.35 2.25 -14.76
CA PRO A 57 9.02 0.98 -15.06
C PRO A 57 8.08 -0.04 -15.70
N ILE A 58 6.76 0.19 -15.68
CA ILE A 58 5.75 -0.66 -16.25
C ILE A 58 5.37 -0.15 -17.65
N ASP A 59 5.67 -0.95 -18.68
CA ASP A 59 5.11 -0.70 -20.01
C ASP A 59 3.63 -1.09 -20.02
N ALA A 60 2.75 -0.09 -20.11
CA ALA A 60 1.30 -0.28 -20.17
C ALA A 60 0.84 -1.18 -21.34
N ARG A 61 1.68 -1.41 -22.37
CA ARG A 61 1.39 -2.34 -23.48
C ARG A 61 1.67 -3.80 -23.12
N GLU A 62 2.58 -4.05 -22.18
CA GLU A 62 2.96 -5.40 -21.75
C GLU A 62 2.31 -5.79 -20.42
N ALA A 63 1.94 -4.80 -19.61
CA ALA A 63 1.27 -4.94 -18.33
C ALA A 63 -0.23 -5.23 -18.49
N ASP A 64 -0.53 -6.39 -19.06
CA ASP A 64 -1.88 -6.91 -19.23
C ASP A 64 -2.23 -7.84 -18.06
N SER A 65 -2.89 -7.27 -17.05
CA SER A 65 -3.37 -7.99 -15.87
C SER A 65 -4.41 -9.06 -16.20
N ASP A 66 -5.22 -8.85 -17.24
CA ASP A 66 -6.24 -9.83 -17.66
C ASP A 66 -5.54 -11.08 -18.20
N ARG A 67 -4.51 -10.90 -19.04
CA ARG A 67 -3.68 -12.00 -19.55
C ARG A 67 -2.93 -12.74 -18.44
N GLN A 68 -2.45 -12.02 -17.42
CA GLN A 68 -1.80 -12.64 -16.27
C GLN A 68 -2.79 -13.49 -15.47
N LEU A 69 -3.96 -12.95 -15.16
CA LEU A 69 -5.01 -13.66 -14.43
C LEU A 69 -5.46 -14.93 -15.16
N GLU A 70 -5.69 -14.87 -16.47
CA GLU A 70 -6.05 -16.05 -17.26
C GLU A 70 -5.00 -17.18 -17.19
N ARG A 71 -3.71 -16.81 -17.13
CA ARG A 71 -2.63 -17.79 -16.99
C ARG A 71 -2.65 -18.41 -15.61
N ASP A 72 -2.75 -17.58 -14.58
CA ASP A 72 -2.79 -18.03 -13.19
C ASP A 72 -4.00 -18.95 -12.94
N GLU A 73 -5.17 -18.61 -13.48
CA GLU A 73 -6.37 -19.46 -13.38
C GLU A 73 -6.17 -20.84 -14.01
N LYS A 74 -5.53 -20.89 -15.18
CA LYS A 74 -5.21 -22.15 -15.87
C LYS A 74 -4.20 -22.98 -15.08
N GLU A 75 -3.16 -22.34 -14.54
CA GLU A 75 -2.12 -23.01 -13.75
C GLU A 75 -2.65 -23.49 -12.39
N ALA A 76 -3.56 -22.73 -11.77
CA ALA A 76 -4.15 -23.06 -10.48
C ALA A 76 -5.11 -24.26 -10.53
N ILE A 77 -5.88 -24.40 -11.62
CA ILE A 77 -6.80 -25.53 -11.80
C ILE A 77 -6.13 -26.78 -12.37
N ASP A 78 -4.90 -26.67 -12.87
CA ASP A 78 -4.17 -27.80 -13.44
C ASP A 78 -3.92 -28.89 -12.37
N PRO A 79 -4.56 -30.06 -12.48
CA PRO A 79 -4.43 -31.13 -11.48
C PRO A 79 -3.03 -31.72 -11.40
N SER A 80 -2.15 -31.44 -12.37
CA SER A 80 -0.73 -31.84 -12.32
C SER A 80 0.10 -30.97 -11.38
N ASN A 81 -0.30 -29.70 -11.17
CA ASN A 81 0.32 -28.76 -10.24
C ASN A 81 -0.20 -28.94 -8.80
N ILE A 82 -1.32 -29.65 -8.64
CA ILE A 82 -1.91 -29.92 -7.32
C ILE A 82 -1.09 -31.02 -6.62
N VAL A 83 -0.50 -30.67 -5.47
CA VAL A 83 0.12 -31.66 -4.58
C VAL A 83 -0.94 -32.67 -4.16
N LYS A 84 -0.74 -33.95 -4.52
CA LYS A 84 -1.68 -35.02 -4.17
C LYS A 84 -1.60 -35.31 -2.66
N GLY A 85 -2.73 -35.13 -1.97
CA GLY A 85 -2.88 -35.41 -0.55
C GLY A 85 -2.69 -34.20 0.36
N SER A 86 -2.81 -34.42 1.67
CA SER A 86 -2.45 -33.43 2.69
C SER A 86 -0.93 -33.27 2.70
N ARG A 87 -0.40 -32.04 2.59
CA ARG A 87 1.02 -31.75 2.85
C ARG A 87 1.41 -32.49 4.13
N ASN A 88 2.42 -33.36 4.07
CA ASN A 88 2.76 -34.33 5.14
C ASN A 88 2.51 -33.73 6.51
N LYS A 89 1.37 -34.08 7.11
CA LYS A 89 1.06 -33.63 8.46
C LYS A 89 2.09 -34.30 9.36
N PRO A 90 2.84 -33.54 10.18
CA PRO A 90 3.69 -34.16 11.18
C PRO A 90 2.87 -35.17 11.98
N PRO A 91 3.44 -36.36 12.29
CA PRO A 91 2.72 -37.36 13.04
C PRO A 91 2.20 -36.76 14.35
N PRO A 92 1.01 -37.18 14.82
CA PRO A 92 0.44 -36.66 16.05
C PRO A 92 1.46 -36.83 17.19
N GLY A 93 1.80 -35.74 17.87
CA GLY A 93 2.80 -35.71 18.94
C GLY A 93 4.24 -35.39 18.51
N SER A 94 4.54 -35.18 17.22
CA SER A 94 5.89 -34.81 16.78
C SER A 94 6.21 -33.31 16.94
N LEU A 95 5.18 -32.48 17.11
CA LEU A 95 5.32 -31.07 17.46
C LEU A 95 5.38 -30.98 18.98
N LYS A 96 6.58 -30.79 19.50
CA LYS A 96 6.83 -30.56 20.93
C LYS A 96 7.42 -29.16 21.09
N GLU A 97 6.95 -28.43 22.10
CA GLU A 97 7.54 -27.15 22.48
C GLU A 97 8.99 -27.38 22.98
N PRO A 98 9.96 -26.56 22.54
CA PRO A 98 11.31 -26.62 23.07
C PRO A 98 11.30 -26.24 24.55
N SER A 99 12.14 -26.90 25.35
CA SER A 99 12.33 -26.53 26.76
C SER A 99 13.21 -25.28 26.89
N ASP A 100 13.20 -24.64 28.06
CA ASP A 100 14.09 -23.51 28.36
C ASP A 100 15.57 -23.86 28.20
N GLU A 101 15.95 -25.11 28.49
CA GLU A 101 17.30 -25.64 28.25
C GLU A 101 17.62 -25.76 26.76
N ASP A 102 16.65 -26.20 25.94
CA ASP A 102 16.77 -26.24 24.48
C ASP A 102 16.87 -24.82 23.87
N LEU A 103 16.30 -23.83 24.56
CA LEU A 103 16.34 -22.42 24.18
C LEU A 103 17.55 -21.66 24.76
N GLY A 104 18.39 -22.32 25.55
CA GLY A 104 19.53 -21.68 26.23
C GLY A 104 19.13 -20.66 27.30
N LEU A 105 17.88 -20.72 27.77
CA LEU A 105 17.35 -19.92 28.87
C LEU A 105 17.72 -20.60 30.19
N THR A 106 19.01 -20.67 30.50
CA THR A 106 19.45 -21.12 31.82
C THR A 106 19.35 -19.97 32.79
N GLU A 107 18.64 -20.16 33.91
CA GLU A 107 18.62 -19.20 35.01
C GLU A 107 20.04 -19.08 35.57
N GLY A 108 20.73 -18.00 35.21
CA GLY A 108 22.03 -17.66 35.77
C GLY A 108 21.91 -17.50 37.28
N SER A 109 22.60 -18.37 38.02
CA SER A 109 22.81 -18.25 39.47
C SER A 109 23.72 -17.07 39.82
#